data_AF-A0A1I1JSS1-F1
#
_entry.id   AF-A0A1I1JSS1-F1
#
_cell.length_a   1.000
_cell.length_b   1.000
_cell.length_c   1.000
_cell.angle_alpha   90.00
_cell.angle_beta   90.00
_cell.angle_gamma   90.00
#
_symmetry.space_group_name_H-M   'P 1'
#
loop_
_entity.id
_entity.type
_entity.pdbx_description
1 polymer ?
#
loop_
_entity_poly.entity_id
_entity_poly.type
_entity_poly.pdbx_seq_one_letter_code
_entity_poly.pdbx_strand_id
1 'polypeptide(L)'
;MATDDKKEYRDVLTLLSHMGSGPAVINKLDQLTVKMQDPRLCETLKKMAQFFREQPELAHAKKFRLLDFARNYSMNSGSRKEASDGIYRVQRYCEQHVASQVPQWELIARAAGWTPPGTAS
;
A
#
# COMPACT_ATOMS: atom_id res chain seq x y z
N MET A 1 11.78 -10.09 -22.95
CA MET A 1 11.06 -9.08 -22.14
C MET A 1 11.06 -9.56 -20.71
N ALA A 2 11.75 -8.87 -19.79
CA ALA A 2 11.66 -9.22 -18.38
C ALA A 2 10.25 -8.90 -17.90
N THR A 3 9.45 -9.94 -17.69
CA THR A 3 8.14 -9.83 -17.04
C THR A 3 8.38 -9.10 -15.72
N ASP A 4 7.76 -7.95 -15.51
CA ASP A 4 7.87 -7.20 -14.26
C ASP A 4 7.16 -8.01 -13.15
N ASP A 5 7.88 -8.97 -12.60
CA ASP A 5 7.37 -10.01 -11.70
C ASP A 5 7.00 -9.45 -10.31
N LYS A 6 6.97 -8.13 -10.13
CA LYS A 6 6.60 -7.44 -8.87
C LYS A 6 5.71 -6.24 -9.11
N LYS A 7 4.97 -6.25 -10.22
CA LYS A 7 4.18 -5.12 -10.70
C LYS A 7 3.24 -4.56 -9.64
N GLU A 8 2.52 -5.42 -8.90
CA GLU A 8 1.53 -4.96 -7.90
C GLU A 8 2.21 -4.18 -6.77
N TYR A 9 3.35 -4.66 -6.27
CA TYR A 9 4.11 -3.99 -5.23
C TYR A 9 4.74 -2.67 -5.72
N ARG A 10 5.23 -2.64 -6.96
CA ARG A 10 5.81 -1.42 -7.57
C ARG A 10 4.76 -0.36 -7.87
N ASP A 11 3.58 -0.77 -8.33
CA ASP A 11 2.44 0.13 -8.55
C ASP A 11 2.03 0.83 -7.25
N VAL A 12 2.04 0.09 -6.13
CA VAL A 12 1.77 0.66 -4.79
C VAL A 12 2.85 1.64 -4.37
N LEU A 13 4.15 1.28 -4.47
CA LEU A 13 5.24 2.21 -4.14
C LEU A 13 5.19 3.50 -4.96
N THR A 14 4.83 3.37 -6.24
CA THR A 14 4.62 4.50 -7.14
C THR A 14 3.48 5.39 -6.64
N LEU A 15 2.35 4.80 -6.21
CA LEU A 15 1.25 5.55 -5.63
C LEU A 15 1.64 6.27 -4.35
N LEU A 16 2.36 5.61 -3.43
CA LEU A 16 2.77 6.23 -2.17
C LEU A 16 3.59 7.50 -2.38
N SER A 17 4.39 7.51 -3.46
CA SER A 17 5.26 8.61 -3.86
C SER A 17 4.58 9.63 -4.77
N HIS A 18 3.37 9.33 -5.27
CA HIS A 18 2.66 10.16 -6.23
C HIS A 18 2.11 11.45 -5.59
N MET A 19 2.35 12.59 -6.24
CA MET A 19 1.77 13.86 -5.83
C MET A 19 0.38 14.03 -6.43
N GLY A 20 -0.65 14.09 -5.60
CA GLY A 20 -2.04 14.23 -6.03
C GLY A 20 -2.90 15.00 -5.03
N SER A 21 -4.09 15.41 -5.46
CA SER A 21 -5.12 15.87 -4.52
C SER A 21 -5.71 14.69 -3.76
N GLY A 22 -6.34 14.92 -2.61
CA GLY A 22 -6.98 13.84 -1.85
C GLY A 22 -7.95 12.99 -2.67
N PRO A 23 -8.90 13.58 -3.43
CA PRO A 23 -9.78 12.81 -4.31
C PRO A 23 -9.03 11.97 -5.35
N ALA A 24 -7.96 12.51 -5.94
CA ALA A 24 -7.15 11.77 -6.92
C ALA A 24 -6.39 10.61 -6.27
N VAL A 25 -5.88 10.80 -5.05
CA VAL A 25 -5.21 9.75 -4.27
C VAL A 25 -6.21 8.65 -3.88
N ILE A 26 -7.39 9.01 -3.37
CA ILE A 26 -8.46 8.05 -3.04
C ILE A 26 -8.86 7.23 -4.27
N ASN A 27 -9.13 7.89 -5.40
CA ASN A 27 -9.49 7.20 -6.64
C ASN A 27 -8.40 6.22 -7.10
N LYS A 28 -7.12 6.58 -6.94
CA LYS A 28 -6.01 5.66 -7.28
C LYS A 28 -5.88 4.50 -6.29
N LEU A 29 -6.10 4.73 -4.99
CA LEU A 29 -6.17 3.66 -4.00
C LEU A 29 -7.27 2.66 -4.36
N ASP A 30 -8.46 3.16 -4.70
CA ASP A 30 -9.58 2.32 -5.14
C ASP A 30 -9.24 1.51 -6.39
N GLN A 31 -8.70 2.16 -7.43
CA GLN A 31 -8.28 1.48 -8.66
C GLN A 31 -7.23 0.39 -8.42
N LEU A 32 -6.28 0.61 -7.50
CA LEU A 32 -5.30 -0.41 -7.16
C LEU A 32 -5.94 -1.56 -6.39
N THR A 33 -6.79 -1.29 -5.40
CA THR A 33 -7.45 -2.35 -4.62
C THR A 33 -8.31 -3.28 -5.47
N VAL A 34 -8.92 -2.80 -6.55
CA VAL A 34 -9.68 -3.64 -7.50
C VAL A 34 -8.79 -4.60 -8.28
N LYS A 35 -7.54 -4.20 -8.56
CA LYS A 35 -6.57 -4.99 -9.35
C LYS A 35 -5.62 -5.81 -8.49
N MET A 36 -5.63 -5.59 -7.17
CA MET A 36 -4.72 -6.20 -6.21
C MET A 36 -5.12 -7.65 -5.93
N GLN A 37 -4.18 -8.57 -6.10
CA GLN A 37 -4.36 -9.98 -5.77
C GLN A 37 -3.83 -10.33 -4.39
N ASP A 38 -2.88 -9.56 -3.85
CA ASP A 38 -2.41 -9.71 -2.46
C ASP A 38 -3.53 -9.27 -1.48
N PRO A 39 -4.13 -10.20 -0.70
CA PRO A 39 -5.28 -9.88 0.15
C PRO A 39 -4.90 -8.97 1.32
N ARG A 40 -3.68 -9.09 1.85
CA ARG A 40 -3.20 -8.27 2.99
C ARG A 40 -2.98 -6.84 2.53
N LEU A 41 -2.38 -6.68 1.36
CA LEU A 41 -2.15 -5.38 0.76
C LEU A 41 -3.47 -4.72 0.36
N CYS A 42 -4.41 -5.48 -0.21
CA CYS A 42 -5.75 -5.00 -0.56
C CYS A 42 -6.50 -4.44 0.66
N GLU A 43 -6.55 -5.20 1.76
CA GLU A 43 -7.22 -4.74 2.99
C GLU A 43 -6.59 -3.45 3.53
N THR A 44 -5.26 -3.38 3.55
CA THR A 44 -4.53 -2.22 4.09
C THR A 44 -4.79 -0.95 3.26
N LEU A 45 -4.76 -1.07 1.93
CA LEU A 45 -5.06 0.05 1.03
C LEU A 45 -6.51 0.53 1.14
N LYS A 46 -7.47 -0.39 1.37
CA LYS A 46 -8.88 -0.03 1.64
C LYS A 46 -9.02 0.77 2.93
N LYS A 47 -8.37 0.35 4.02
CA LYS A 47 -8.34 1.10 5.29
C LYS A 47 -7.73 2.49 5.11
N MET A 48 -6.66 2.61 4.32
CA MET A 48 -6.09 3.91 3.98
C MET A 48 -7.08 4.79 3.19
N ALA A 49 -7.72 4.26 2.15
CA ALA A 49 -8.71 5.00 1.37
C ALA A 49 -9.88 5.49 2.24
N GLN A 50 -10.36 4.63 3.15
CA GLN A 50 -11.40 4.98 4.11
C GLN A 50 -10.97 6.13 5.03
N PHE A 51 -9.78 6.06 5.61
CA PHE A 51 -9.25 7.13 6.47
C PHE A 51 -9.28 8.51 5.77
N PHE A 52 -8.84 8.58 4.50
CA PHE A 52 -8.87 9.84 3.76
C PHE A 52 -10.27 10.31 3.37
N ARG A 53 -11.24 9.41 3.22
CA ARG A 53 -12.65 9.77 3.01
C ARG A 53 -13.29 10.36 4.27
N GLU A 54 -12.93 9.84 5.43
CA GLU A 54 -13.43 10.28 6.74
C GLU A 54 -12.78 11.60 7.22
N GLN A 55 -11.73 12.06 6.53
CA GLN A 55 -10.99 13.29 6.84
C GLN A 55 -10.98 14.23 5.63
N PRO A 56 -12.15 14.77 5.23
CA PRO A 56 -12.27 15.60 4.03
C PRO A 56 -11.34 16.82 4.07
N GLU A 57 -11.08 17.41 5.24
CA GLU A 57 -10.15 18.52 5.39
C GLU A 57 -8.70 18.17 4.99
N LEU A 58 -8.29 16.91 5.15
CA LEU A 58 -6.99 16.40 4.68
C LEU A 58 -7.04 16.12 3.18
N ALA A 59 -8.19 15.70 2.66
CA ALA A 59 -8.38 15.40 1.24
C ALA A 59 -8.49 16.68 0.37
N HIS A 60 -9.07 17.75 0.90
CA HIS A 60 -9.22 19.05 0.23
C HIS A 60 -7.98 19.94 0.33
N ALA A 61 -6.94 19.51 1.04
CA ALA A 61 -5.67 20.20 1.11
C ALA A 61 -4.95 20.25 -0.25
N LYS A 62 -3.97 21.15 -0.37
CA LYS A 62 -3.02 21.23 -1.50
C LYS A 62 -2.49 19.83 -1.84
N LYS A 63 -2.12 19.63 -3.12
CA LYS A 63 -1.56 18.36 -3.59
C LYS A 63 -0.47 17.86 -2.63
N PHE A 64 -0.54 16.59 -2.25
CA PHE A 64 0.39 15.96 -1.31
C PHE A 64 0.81 14.58 -1.83
N ARG A 65 1.87 14.04 -1.23
CA ARG A 65 2.28 12.64 -1.38
C ARG A 65 1.90 11.90 -0.11
N LEU A 66 1.48 10.63 -0.22
CA LEU A 66 1.16 9.81 0.95
C LEU A 66 2.38 9.66 1.88
N LEU A 67 3.59 9.53 1.31
CA LEU A 67 4.83 9.48 2.10
C LEU A 67 5.14 10.80 2.84
N ASP A 68 4.84 11.95 2.24
CA ASP A 68 5.02 13.24 2.90
C ASP A 68 3.99 13.42 4.02
N PHE A 69 2.74 12.97 3.80
CA PHE A 69 1.73 12.88 4.85
C PHE A 69 2.23 12.03 6.02
N ALA A 70 2.67 10.80 5.76
CA ALA A 70 3.18 9.91 6.80
C ALA A 70 4.35 10.55 7.57
N ARG A 71 5.30 11.19 6.87
CA ARG A 71 6.41 11.90 7.51
C ARG A 71 5.91 12.98 8.46
N ASN A 72 5.01 13.85 8.00
CA ASN A 72 4.49 14.97 8.78
C ASN A 72 3.70 14.53 10.02
N TYR A 73 3.05 13.37 9.95
CA TYR A 73 2.21 12.85 11.05
C TYR A 73 2.86 11.74 11.88
N SER A 74 4.11 11.37 11.60
CA SER A 74 4.84 10.30 12.28
C SER A 74 4.97 10.48 13.80
N MET A 75 5.07 11.73 14.26
CA MET A 75 5.21 12.13 15.66
C MET A 75 3.89 12.57 16.33
N ASN A 76 2.76 12.50 15.61
CA ASN A 76 1.45 12.86 16.17
C ASN A 76 0.89 11.74 17.07
N SER A 77 -0.33 11.91 17.60
CA SER A 77 -1.09 10.86 18.29
C SER A 77 -2.43 10.59 17.61
N GLY A 78 -3.08 9.49 17.97
CA GLY A 78 -4.40 9.10 17.47
C GLY A 78 -4.40 8.67 15.99
N SER A 79 -5.56 8.83 15.33
CA SER A 79 -5.84 8.29 14.00
C SER A 79 -4.86 8.75 12.90
N ARG A 80 -4.32 9.96 13.00
CA ARG A 80 -3.31 10.47 12.05
C ARG A 80 -1.96 9.76 12.18
N LYS A 81 -1.56 9.41 13.41
CA LYS A 81 -0.36 8.60 13.63
C LYS A 81 -0.58 7.19 13.11
N GLU A 82 -1.74 6.59 13.38
CA GLU A 82 -2.08 5.25 12.90
C GLU A 82 -2.07 5.18 11.37
N ALA A 83 -2.60 6.20 10.68
CA ALA A 83 -2.54 6.31 9.22
C ALA A 83 -1.09 6.46 8.71
N SER A 84 -0.27 7.29 9.36
CA SER A 84 1.16 7.42 9.07
C SER A 84 1.89 6.07 9.20
N ASP A 85 1.69 5.39 10.32
CA ASP A 85 2.33 4.09 10.59
C ASP A 85 1.84 3.04 9.58
N GLY A 86 0.56 3.07 9.19
CA GLY A 86 -0.01 2.24 8.14
C GLY A 86 0.66 2.46 6.78
N ILE A 87 0.86 3.71 6.36
CA ILE A 87 1.56 4.05 5.12
C ILE A 87 2.99 3.50 5.12
N TYR A 88 3.73 3.68 6.22
CA TYR A 88 5.09 3.15 6.33
C TYR A 88 5.14 1.62 6.36
N ARG A 89 4.15 0.96 6.97
CA ARG A 89 4.05 -0.51 6.95
C ARG A 89 3.84 -1.01 5.51
N VAL A 90 2.95 -0.37 4.74
CA VAL A 90 2.74 -0.71 3.33
C VAL A 90 4.01 -0.49 2.53
N GLN A 91 4.69 0.65 2.71
CA GLN A 91 5.93 0.95 2.03
C GLN A 91 6.97 -0.16 2.27
N ARG A 92 7.26 -0.47 3.53
CA ARG A 92 8.25 -1.50 3.89
C ARG A 92 7.85 -2.88 3.37
N TYR A 93 6.56 -3.22 3.46
CA TYR A 93 6.04 -4.49 2.94
C TYR A 93 6.32 -4.60 1.44
N CYS A 94 5.96 -3.59 0.65
CA CYS A 94 6.20 -3.59 -0.79
C CYS A 94 7.71 -3.60 -1.13
N GLU A 95 8.53 -2.82 -0.43
CA GLU A 95 10.00 -2.79 -0.63
C GLU A 95 10.63 -4.16 -0.37
N GLN A 96 10.24 -4.85 0.71
CA GLN A 96 10.70 -6.21 1.03
C GLN A 96 10.31 -7.21 -0.07
N HIS A 97 9.08 -7.13 -0.59
CA HIS A 97 8.60 -8.05 -1.63
C HIS A 97 9.27 -7.79 -2.98
N VAL A 98 9.54 -6.52 -3.32
CA VAL A 98 10.29 -6.16 -4.53
C VAL A 98 11.74 -6.62 -4.47
N ALA A 99 12.37 -6.56 -3.28
CA ALA A 99 13.73 -7.04 -3.07
C ALA A 99 13.84 -8.57 -2.98
N SER A 100 12.72 -9.28 -2.81
CA SER A 100 12.69 -10.73 -2.71
C SER A 100 12.98 -11.42 -4.04
N GLN A 101 13.68 -12.55 -3.99
CA GLN A 101 13.87 -13.44 -5.15
C GLN A 101 12.63 -14.32 -5.42
N VAL A 102 11.68 -14.38 -4.47
CA VAL A 102 10.45 -15.17 -4.59
C VAL A 102 9.53 -14.52 -5.62
N PRO A 103 8.95 -15.26 -6.59
CA PRO A 103 8.09 -14.68 -7.61
C PRO A 103 6.76 -14.14 -7.04
N GLN A 104 6.13 -13.15 -7.70
CA GLN A 104 4.94 -12.47 -7.11
C GLN A 104 3.78 -13.42 -6.90
N TRP A 105 3.54 -14.36 -7.82
CA TRP A 105 2.48 -15.35 -7.67
C TRP A 105 2.64 -16.15 -6.37
N GLU A 106 3.88 -16.48 -6.00
CA GLU A 106 4.17 -17.27 -4.80
C GLU A 106 4.01 -16.43 -3.53
N LEU A 107 4.42 -15.17 -3.58
CA LEU A 107 4.18 -14.22 -2.47
C LEU A 107 2.68 -14.04 -2.20
N ILE A 108 1.88 -13.87 -3.27
CA ILE A 108 0.42 -13.76 -3.19
C ILE A 108 -0.19 -15.06 -2.64
N ALA A 109 0.24 -16.21 -3.17
CA ALA A 109 -0.26 -17.51 -2.72
C ALA A 109 0.01 -17.71 -1.22
N ARG A 110 1.24 -17.41 -0.77
CA ARG A 110 1.61 -17.46 0.65
C ARG A 110 0.80 -16.50 1.50
N ALA A 111 0.54 -15.28 1.01
CA ALA A 111 -0.32 -14.31 1.71
C ALA A 111 -1.77 -14.80 1.85
N ALA A 112 -2.25 -15.60 0.90
CA ALA A 112 -3.55 -16.27 0.91
C ALA A 112 -3.58 -17.57 1.74
N GLY A 113 -2.46 -17.94 2.38
CA GLY A 113 -2.37 -19.13 3.24
C GLY A 113 -1.89 -20.41 2.54
N TRP A 114 -1.43 -20.32 1.28
CA TRP A 114 -0.79 -21.45 0.61
C TRP A 114 0.61 -21.70 1.19
N THR A 115 0.92 -22.95 1.48
CA THR A 115 2.25 -23.38 1.95
C THR A 115 2.94 -24.18 0.83
N PRO A 116 4.22 -23.91 0.52
CA PRO A 116 4.93 -24.66 -0.51
C PRO A 116 5.01 -26.16 -0.18
N PRO A 117 4.69 -27.05 -1.13
CA PRO A 117 4.90 -28.48 -0.95
C PRO A 117 6.39 -28.74 -0.69
N GLY A 118 6.70 -29.35 0.47
CA GLY A 118 8.08 -29.58 0.92
C GLY A 118 8.55 -28.73 2.12
N THR A 119 7.72 -27.80 2.60
CA THR A 119 7.97 -27.05 3.86
C THR A 119 7.11 -27.51 5.04
N ALA A 120 6.26 -28.52 4.85
CA ALA A 120 5.63 -29.26 5.94
C ALA A 120 6.69 -30.22 6.54
N SER A 121 7.34 -29.78 7.61
CA SER A 121 8.07 -30.65 8.54
C SER A 121 7.30 -30.70 9.85
#